data_AF-A0A6S6WL49-F1
#
_entry.id   AF-A0A6S6WL49-F1
#
_cell.length_a   1.000
_cell.length_b   1.000
_cell.length_c   1.000
_cell.angle_alpha   90.00
_cell.angle_beta   90.00
_cell.angle_gamma   90.00
#
_symmetry.space_group_name_H-M   'P 1'
#
loop_
_entity.id
_entity.type
_entity.pdbx_description
1 polymer ?
#
loop_
_entity_poly.entity_id
_entity_poly.type
_entity_poly.pdbx_seq_one_letter_code
_entity_poly.pdbx_strand_id
1 'polypeptide(L)'
;MYVPNTRWTWAFMLTAIFQVAVGLALESYVFGKFQGQIHFAAEGAGASESRTIPTFLAVFMFGYIYQLLLVWDALRLKNTIQVIGIVIYNIGILVYAGIQFDQIRDAADDLNNNAFIPRFFWKDVKPMLIALPVLMAVATVFFAFEAWKLYDEFAWTIYKRISADTRLKRRYLTYQIYIALLKFDFFFFLAFTVQFLVVVKNTKTLELALTAAALGVTFFLLFLAAWWVRRESVAGMIGIIVIYFISLGYFLFKLIRMYVADAHRQEDYKPARKSLTAFAILTILLLVLTIVTACLCTHNFNKGLKPHVNDDKIIHSDKSYATEMPSLSGPVPSQRMEID
;
A
#
# COMPACT_ATOMS: atom_id res chain seq x y z
N MET A 1 -11.82 -2.89 19.25
CA MET A 1 -12.02 -2.64 17.81
C MET A 1 -12.22 -1.13 17.63
N TYR A 2 -11.48 -0.47 16.74
CA TYR A 2 -11.64 0.98 16.51
C TYR A 2 -12.93 1.25 15.73
N VAL A 3 -13.69 2.24 16.16
CA VAL A 3 -14.92 2.72 15.52
C VAL A 3 -14.72 4.21 15.20
N PRO A 4 -15.07 4.70 13.99
CA PRO A 4 -14.96 6.12 13.66
C PRO A 4 -15.83 6.96 14.60
N ASN A 5 -15.32 8.13 15.00
CA ASN A 5 -15.97 8.98 16.00
C ASN A 5 -16.50 10.29 15.41
N THR A 6 -16.08 10.67 14.21
CA THR A 6 -16.43 11.96 13.59
C THR A 6 -17.10 11.75 12.25
N ARG A 7 -17.81 12.78 11.77
CA ARG A 7 -18.56 12.70 10.50
C ARG A 7 -17.65 12.37 9.33
N TRP A 8 -16.46 12.98 9.27
CA TRP A 8 -15.51 12.78 8.18
C TRP A 8 -14.77 11.44 8.28
N THR A 9 -14.48 10.96 9.49
CA THR A 9 -13.90 9.62 9.66
C THR A 9 -14.90 8.53 9.28
N TRP A 10 -16.20 8.72 9.54
CA TRP A 10 -17.27 7.86 9.04
C TRP A 10 -17.42 7.93 7.52
N ALA A 11 -17.45 9.13 6.93
CA ALA A 11 -17.55 9.29 5.48
C ALA A 11 -16.42 8.55 4.75
N PHE A 12 -15.17 8.76 5.16
CA PHE A 12 -13.99 8.11 4.58
C PHE A 12 -14.03 6.58 4.70
N MET A 13 -14.46 6.06 5.86
CA MET A 13 -14.63 4.61 6.04
C MET A 13 -15.75 4.04 5.16
N LEU A 14 -16.89 4.74 5.06
CA LEU A 14 -18.03 4.30 4.26
C LEU A 14 -17.71 4.32 2.76
N THR A 15 -17.04 5.37 2.29
CA THR A 15 -16.53 5.47 0.91
C THR A 15 -15.60 4.29 0.59
N ALA A 16 -14.71 3.92 1.51
CA ALA A 16 -13.85 2.74 1.37
C ALA A 16 -14.62 1.42 1.33
N ILE A 17 -15.56 1.21 2.27
CA ILE A 17 -16.39 0.01 2.30
C ILE A 17 -17.20 -0.11 1.01
N PHE A 18 -17.80 0.99 0.54
CA PHE A 18 -18.58 1.01 -0.69
C PHE A 18 -17.71 0.69 -1.92
N GLN A 19 -16.55 1.35 -2.05
CA GLN A 19 -15.63 1.08 -3.16
C GLN A 19 -15.20 -0.40 -3.18
N VAL A 20 -14.84 -0.96 -2.02
CA VAL A 20 -14.41 -2.35 -1.90
C VAL A 20 -15.55 -3.32 -2.19
N ALA A 21 -16.75 -3.07 -1.67
CA ALA A 21 -17.90 -3.94 -1.90
C ALA A 21 -18.28 -3.99 -3.39
N VAL A 22 -18.39 -2.84 -4.05
CA VAL A 22 -18.73 -2.77 -5.48
C VAL A 22 -17.59 -3.30 -6.34
N GLY A 23 -16.34 -2.92 -6.05
CA GLY A 23 -15.15 -3.38 -6.77
C GLY A 23 -14.98 -4.90 -6.71
N LEU A 24 -15.09 -5.49 -5.52
CA LEU A 24 -15.02 -6.95 -5.36
C LEU A 24 -16.18 -7.67 -6.05
N ALA A 25 -17.39 -7.11 -6.03
CA ALA A 25 -18.53 -7.71 -6.73
C ALA A 25 -18.32 -7.75 -8.26
N LEU A 26 -17.84 -6.65 -8.83
CA LEU A 26 -17.52 -6.56 -10.26
C LEU A 26 -16.39 -7.53 -10.64
N GLU A 27 -15.29 -7.54 -9.87
CA GLU A 27 -14.15 -8.44 -10.07
C GLU A 27 -14.54 -9.92 -9.95
N SER A 28 -15.32 -10.27 -8.92
CA SER A 28 -15.77 -11.64 -8.70
C SER A 28 -16.69 -12.12 -9.83
N TYR A 29 -17.51 -11.23 -10.40
CA TYR A 29 -18.34 -11.56 -11.56
C TYR A 29 -17.49 -11.88 -12.78
N VAL A 30 -16.49 -11.05 -13.08
CA VAL A 30 -15.55 -11.25 -14.21
C VAL A 30 -14.79 -12.56 -14.03
N PHE A 31 -14.27 -12.79 -12.82
CA PHE A 31 -13.56 -14.02 -12.45
C PHE A 31 -14.45 -15.25 -12.62
N GLY A 32 -15.68 -15.23 -12.09
CA GLY A 32 -16.62 -16.33 -12.18
C GLY A 32 -17.02 -16.65 -13.62
N LYS A 33 -17.25 -15.62 -14.45
CA LYS A 33 -17.53 -15.79 -15.89
C LYS A 33 -16.35 -16.39 -16.63
N PHE A 34 -15.13 -15.93 -16.35
CA PHE A 34 -13.92 -16.47 -16.96
C PHE A 34 -13.73 -17.95 -16.60
N GLN A 35 -13.79 -18.28 -15.31
CA GLN A 35 -13.59 -19.65 -14.83
C GLN A 35 -14.70 -20.61 -15.32
N GLY A 36 -15.93 -20.13 -15.47
CA GLY A 36 -17.04 -20.94 -15.97
C GLY A 36 -17.03 -21.18 -17.48
N GLN A 37 -16.25 -20.41 -18.25
CA GLN A 37 -16.26 -20.47 -19.72
C GLN A 37 -14.95 -20.90 -20.35
N ILE A 38 -13.85 -20.97 -19.58
CA ILE A 38 -12.58 -21.48 -20.08
C ILE A 38 -12.64 -22.99 -20.28
N HIS A 39 -12.28 -23.44 -21.48
CA HIS A 39 -12.23 -24.87 -21.78
C HIS A 39 -11.05 -25.53 -21.02
N PHE A 40 -11.27 -26.69 -20.39
CA PHE A 40 -10.22 -27.42 -19.64
C PHE A 40 -8.98 -27.73 -20.49
N ALA A 41 -9.17 -27.86 -21.82
CA ALA A 41 -8.08 -28.04 -22.79
C ALA A 41 -7.11 -26.86 -22.87
N ALA A 42 -7.49 -25.65 -22.46
CA ALA A 42 -6.63 -24.46 -22.47
C ALA A 42 -5.45 -24.58 -21.49
N GLU A 43 -5.65 -25.22 -20.33
CA GLU A 43 -4.58 -25.48 -19.36
C GLU A 43 -3.59 -26.53 -19.90
N GLY A 44 -4.11 -27.60 -20.53
CA GLY A 44 -3.30 -28.65 -21.16
C GLY A 44 -2.54 -28.19 -22.42
N ALA A 45 -3.09 -27.22 -23.16
CA ALA A 45 -2.45 -26.62 -24.33
C ALA A 45 -1.36 -25.60 -23.97
N GLY A 46 -1.16 -25.30 -22.68
CA GLY A 46 -0.14 -24.38 -22.23
C GLY A 46 -0.45 -22.91 -22.55
N ALA A 47 -1.72 -22.52 -22.72
CA ALA A 47 -2.12 -21.12 -22.82
C ALA A 47 -1.61 -20.34 -21.60
N SER A 48 -0.96 -19.20 -21.78
CA SER A 48 -0.44 -18.37 -20.68
C SER A 48 -1.56 -17.59 -20.00
N GLU A 49 -2.60 -17.31 -20.77
CA GLU A 49 -3.71 -16.43 -20.47
C GLU A 49 -4.64 -17.05 -19.42
N SER A 50 -4.71 -18.39 -19.36
CA SER A 50 -5.45 -19.16 -18.35
C SER A 50 -4.98 -18.86 -16.91
N ARG A 51 -3.70 -18.50 -16.74
CA ARG A 51 -3.14 -18.07 -15.45
C ARG A 51 -3.07 -16.56 -15.30
N THR A 52 -2.95 -15.85 -16.43
CA THR A 52 -2.73 -14.41 -16.47
C THR A 52 -3.96 -13.64 -16.00
N ILE A 53 -5.15 -13.93 -16.56
CA ILE A 53 -6.39 -13.24 -16.21
C ILE A 53 -6.73 -13.42 -14.72
N PRO A 54 -6.76 -14.65 -14.17
CA PRO A 54 -6.97 -14.87 -12.73
C PRO A 54 -5.99 -14.12 -11.84
N THR A 55 -4.71 -14.05 -12.23
CA THR A 55 -3.69 -13.35 -11.44
C THR A 55 -3.93 -11.86 -11.39
N PHE A 56 -4.34 -11.24 -12.50
CA PHE A 56 -4.64 -9.81 -12.53
C PHE A 56 -5.84 -9.45 -11.68
N LEU A 57 -6.92 -10.23 -11.79
CA LEU A 57 -8.13 -10.08 -10.97
C LEU A 57 -7.81 -10.28 -9.48
N ALA A 58 -7.04 -11.32 -9.14
CA ALA A 58 -6.64 -11.62 -7.76
C ALA A 58 -5.81 -10.50 -7.11
N VAL A 59 -4.86 -9.92 -7.85
CA VAL A 59 -4.07 -8.78 -7.38
C VAL A 59 -4.96 -7.56 -7.15
N PHE A 60 -5.97 -7.34 -8.00
CA PHE A 60 -6.90 -6.22 -7.83
C PHE A 60 -7.82 -6.39 -6.62
N MET A 61 -8.39 -7.59 -6.46
CA MET A 61 -9.19 -7.95 -5.28
C MET A 61 -8.38 -7.81 -3.99
N PHE A 62 -7.12 -8.27 -3.98
CA PHE A 62 -6.22 -8.06 -2.86
C PHE A 62 -5.98 -6.58 -2.59
N GLY A 63 -5.85 -5.75 -3.62
CA GLY A 63 -5.72 -4.30 -3.49
C GLY A 63 -6.91 -3.65 -2.78
N TYR A 64 -8.14 -4.03 -3.14
CA TYR A 64 -9.34 -3.55 -2.45
C TYR A 64 -9.35 -3.91 -0.95
N ILE A 65 -9.06 -5.17 -0.64
CA ILE A 65 -9.01 -5.65 0.74
C ILE A 65 -7.90 -4.93 1.52
N TYR A 66 -6.72 -4.78 0.91
CA TYR A 66 -5.60 -4.10 1.53
C TYR A 66 -5.89 -2.62 1.78
N GLN A 67 -6.54 -1.93 0.84
CA GLN A 67 -6.96 -0.54 1.01
C GLN A 67 -7.88 -0.38 2.23
N LEU A 68 -8.82 -1.30 2.46
CA LEU A 68 -9.69 -1.25 3.63
C LEU A 68 -8.89 -1.35 4.94
N LEU A 69 -7.87 -2.20 4.98
CA LEU A 69 -6.96 -2.31 6.12
C LEU A 69 -6.16 -1.02 6.33
N LEU A 70 -5.68 -0.40 5.25
CA LEU A 70 -4.97 0.88 5.32
C LEU A 70 -5.87 2.01 5.82
N VAL A 71 -7.12 2.08 5.35
CA VAL A 71 -8.11 3.06 5.80
C VAL A 71 -8.36 2.89 7.29
N TRP A 72 -8.62 1.66 7.74
CA TRP A 72 -8.84 1.38 9.15
C TRP A 72 -7.63 1.79 10.03
N ASP A 73 -6.42 1.44 9.59
CA ASP A 73 -5.17 1.80 10.29
C ASP A 73 -4.94 3.32 10.33
N ALA A 74 -5.16 4.01 9.20
CA ALA A 74 -5.00 5.45 9.08
C ALA A 74 -5.96 6.23 9.99
N LEU A 75 -7.23 5.80 10.04
CA LEU A 75 -8.22 6.42 10.91
C LEU A 75 -7.96 6.10 12.39
N ARG A 76 -7.61 4.85 12.72
CA ARG A 76 -7.30 4.43 14.11
C ARG A 76 -6.14 5.23 14.69
N LEU A 77 -5.08 5.43 13.90
CA LEU A 77 -3.88 6.14 14.34
C LEU A 77 -3.96 7.65 14.09
N LYS A 78 -5.09 8.17 13.58
CA LYS A 78 -5.28 9.57 13.15
C LYS A 78 -4.09 10.03 12.27
N ASN A 79 -3.62 9.15 11.38
CA ASN A 79 -2.42 9.37 10.58
C ASN A 79 -2.76 10.05 9.26
N THR A 80 -2.56 11.36 9.23
CA THR A 80 -2.85 12.21 8.07
C THR A 80 -2.03 11.83 6.84
N ILE A 81 -0.78 11.41 7.02
CA ILE A 81 0.09 11.04 5.90
C ILE A 81 -0.43 9.77 5.22
N GLN A 82 -0.91 8.79 5.98
CA GLN A 82 -1.53 7.61 5.41
C GLN A 82 -2.84 7.93 4.68
N VAL A 83 -3.67 8.86 5.21
CA VAL A 83 -4.90 9.31 4.51
C VAL A 83 -4.57 9.90 3.14
N ILE A 84 -3.57 10.78 3.05
CA ILE A 84 -3.09 11.33 1.76
C ILE A 84 -2.54 10.21 0.88
N GLY A 85 -1.76 9.30 1.46
CA GLY A 85 -1.21 8.13 0.76
C GLY A 85 -2.30 7.22 0.18
N ILE A 86 -3.46 7.08 0.85
CA ILE A 86 -4.60 6.31 0.34
C ILE A 86 -5.19 6.95 -0.92
N VAL A 87 -5.23 8.29 -1.02
CA VAL A 87 -5.66 8.97 -2.24
C VAL A 87 -4.70 8.68 -3.39
N ILE A 88 -3.39 8.77 -3.15
CA ILE A 88 -2.35 8.46 -4.15
C ILE A 88 -2.40 6.97 -4.55
N TYR A 89 -2.60 6.09 -3.58
CA TYR A 89 -2.81 4.66 -3.80
C TYR A 89 -4.01 4.42 -4.73
N ASN A 90 -5.12 5.13 -4.51
CA ASN A 90 -6.33 5.03 -5.32
C ASN A 90 -6.06 5.41 -6.79
N ILE A 91 -5.26 6.46 -7.02
CA ILE A 91 -4.78 6.85 -8.36
C ILE A 91 -3.95 5.71 -9.00
N GLY A 92 -3.07 5.06 -8.23
CA GLY A 92 -2.29 3.92 -8.72
C GLY A 92 -3.17 2.74 -9.14
N ILE A 93 -4.18 2.41 -8.32
CA ILE A 93 -5.17 1.35 -8.60
C ILE A 93 -6.06 1.73 -9.79
N LEU A 94 -6.40 3.01 -9.98
CA LEU A 94 -7.10 3.52 -11.16
C LEU A 94 -6.28 3.31 -12.45
N VAL A 95 -4.98 3.62 -12.44
CA VAL A 95 -4.10 3.36 -13.58
C VAL A 95 -4.07 1.86 -13.89
N TYR A 96 -3.97 1.02 -12.87
CA TYR A 96 -4.00 -0.42 -13.04
C TYR A 96 -5.33 -0.94 -13.60
N ALA A 97 -6.48 -0.38 -13.18
CA ALA A 97 -7.79 -0.72 -13.75
C ALA A 97 -7.84 -0.47 -15.27
N GLY A 98 -7.24 0.64 -15.73
CA GLY A 98 -7.10 0.93 -17.15
C GLY A 98 -6.21 -0.09 -17.89
N ILE A 99 -5.06 -0.44 -17.31
CA ILE A 99 -4.16 -1.44 -17.88
C ILE A 99 -4.81 -2.83 -17.95
N GLN A 100 -5.52 -3.21 -16.89
CA GLN A 100 -6.22 -4.48 -16.76
C GLN A 100 -7.30 -4.63 -17.85
N PHE A 101 -8.01 -3.55 -18.20
CA PHE A 101 -8.98 -3.58 -19.30
C PHE A 101 -8.34 -4.05 -20.61
N ASP A 102 -7.23 -3.42 -21.01
CA ASP A 102 -6.52 -3.77 -22.24
C ASP A 102 -5.93 -5.18 -22.17
N GLN A 103 -5.37 -5.58 -21.02
CA GLN A 103 -4.77 -6.89 -20.87
C GLN A 103 -5.80 -8.03 -20.92
N ILE A 104 -6.96 -7.87 -20.27
CA ILE A 104 -8.03 -8.87 -20.34
C ILE A 104 -8.62 -8.93 -21.74
N ARG A 105 -8.70 -7.79 -22.45
CA ARG A 105 -9.11 -7.77 -23.86
C ARG A 105 -8.17 -8.57 -24.74
N ASP A 106 -6.87 -8.25 -24.69
CA ASP A 106 -5.83 -8.90 -25.50
C ASP A 106 -5.85 -10.43 -25.22
N ALA A 107 -5.92 -10.83 -23.95
CA ALA A 107 -5.99 -12.24 -23.56
C ALA A 107 -7.30 -12.93 -23.96
N ALA A 108 -8.44 -12.23 -23.93
CA ALA A 108 -9.72 -12.77 -24.36
C ALA A 108 -9.77 -13.00 -25.88
N ASP A 109 -9.19 -12.07 -26.67
CA ASP A 109 -9.10 -12.19 -28.13
C ASP A 109 -8.21 -13.39 -28.52
N ASP A 110 -7.08 -13.58 -27.84
CA ASP A 110 -6.20 -14.74 -28.05
C ASP A 110 -6.89 -16.07 -27.69
N LEU A 111 -7.67 -16.13 -26.62
CA LEU A 111 -8.41 -17.35 -26.23
C LEU A 111 -9.56 -17.67 -27.17
N ASN A 112 -10.24 -16.65 -27.67
CA ASN A 112 -11.30 -16.81 -28.65
C ASN A 112 -10.75 -17.28 -30.01
N ASN A 113 -9.60 -16.76 -30.46
CA ASN A 113 -8.95 -17.19 -31.70
C ASN A 113 -8.54 -18.68 -31.66
N ASN A 114 -8.15 -19.16 -30.49
CA ASN A 114 -7.81 -20.56 -30.25
C ASN A 114 -9.02 -21.43 -29.85
N ALA A 115 -10.25 -20.91 -29.93
CA ALA A 115 -11.50 -21.59 -29.57
C ALA A 115 -11.56 -22.12 -28.12
N PHE A 116 -10.82 -21.51 -27.19
CA PHE A 116 -10.84 -21.87 -25.77
C PHE A 116 -11.92 -21.16 -24.96
N ILE A 117 -12.50 -20.07 -25.49
CA ILE A 117 -13.57 -19.27 -24.87
C ILE A 117 -14.62 -18.91 -25.94
N PRO A 118 -15.91 -18.82 -25.58
CA PRO A 118 -16.95 -18.38 -26.50
C PRO A 118 -16.81 -16.90 -26.95
N ARG A 119 -17.15 -16.63 -28.21
CA ARG A 119 -17.11 -15.28 -28.84
C ARG A 119 -17.90 -14.20 -28.09
N PHE A 120 -18.89 -14.57 -27.29
CA PHE A 120 -19.73 -13.62 -26.53
C PHE A 120 -19.17 -13.28 -25.15
N PHE A 121 -18.13 -13.97 -24.66
CA PHE A 121 -17.50 -13.70 -23.36
C PHE A 121 -17.14 -12.21 -23.18
N TRP A 122 -16.50 -11.62 -24.20
CA TRP A 122 -16.11 -10.21 -24.13
C TRP A 122 -17.31 -9.27 -24.04
N LYS A 123 -18.45 -9.59 -24.68
CA LYS A 123 -19.66 -8.76 -24.60
C LYS A 123 -20.24 -8.74 -23.19
N ASP A 124 -20.20 -9.88 -22.48
CA ASP A 124 -20.68 -10.01 -21.11
C ASP A 124 -19.77 -9.27 -20.12
N VAL A 125 -18.44 -9.35 -20.31
CA VAL A 125 -17.44 -8.91 -19.34
C VAL A 125 -17.06 -7.43 -19.52
N LYS A 126 -17.01 -6.92 -20.76
CA LYS A 126 -16.61 -5.55 -21.09
C LYS A 126 -17.31 -4.45 -20.25
N PRO A 127 -18.63 -4.47 -20.02
CA PRO A 127 -19.29 -3.43 -19.23
C PRO A 127 -18.76 -3.35 -17.80
N MET A 128 -18.47 -4.50 -17.18
CA MET A 128 -17.94 -4.58 -15.82
C MET A 128 -16.50 -4.05 -15.74
N LEU A 129 -15.67 -4.35 -16.74
CA LEU A 129 -14.30 -3.84 -16.78
C LEU A 129 -14.25 -2.33 -17.04
N ILE A 130 -15.24 -1.75 -17.71
CA ILE A 130 -15.37 -0.27 -17.86
C ILE A 130 -15.88 0.36 -16.57
N ALA A 131 -16.77 -0.33 -15.84
CA ALA A 131 -17.28 0.17 -14.57
C ALA A 131 -16.19 0.30 -13.50
N LEU A 132 -15.16 -0.54 -13.51
CA LEU A 132 -14.04 -0.50 -12.56
C LEU A 132 -13.28 0.83 -12.56
N PRO A 133 -12.66 1.30 -13.66
CA PRO A 133 -11.95 2.58 -13.67
C PRO A 133 -12.88 3.76 -13.39
N VAL A 134 -14.17 3.69 -13.76
CA VAL A 134 -15.15 4.73 -13.42
C VAL A 134 -15.40 4.77 -11.91
N LEU A 135 -15.61 3.61 -11.28
CA LEU A 135 -15.75 3.47 -9.82
C LEU A 135 -14.52 4.05 -9.11
N MET A 136 -13.32 3.67 -9.57
CA MET A 136 -12.05 4.12 -9.01
C MET A 136 -11.87 5.64 -9.15
N ALA A 137 -12.21 6.22 -10.30
CA ALA A 137 -12.10 7.66 -10.53
C ALA A 137 -13.06 8.45 -9.63
N VAL A 138 -14.32 8.03 -9.54
CA VAL A 138 -15.32 8.68 -8.68
C VAL A 138 -14.92 8.56 -7.22
N ALA A 139 -14.52 7.36 -6.76
CA ALA A 139 -14.09 7.15 -5.38
C ALA A 139 -12.81 7.94 -5.05
N THR A 140 -11.87 8.08 -5.99
CA THR A 140 -10.67 8.94 -5.80
C THR A 140 -11.05 10.39 -5.52
N VAL A 141 -12.05 10.94 -6.24
CA VAL A 141 -12.53 12.31 -6.00
C VAL A 141 -13.14 12.46 -4.61
N PHE A 142 -13.98 11.49 -4.19
CA PHE A 142 -14.53 11.48 -2.85
C PHE A 142 -13.44 11.38 -1.78
N PHE A 143 -12.50 10.44 -1.94
CA PHE A 143 -11.37 10.30 -1.02
C PHE A 143 -10.51 11.54 -0.95
N ALA A 144 -10.25 12.23 -2.06
CA ALA A 144 -9.48 13.47 -2.07
C ALA A 144 -10.20 14.58 -1.28
N PHE A 145 -11.51 14.72 -1.48
CA PHE A 145 -12.32 15.69 -0.76
C PHE A 145 -12.39 15.39 0.74
N GLU A 146 -12.65 14.13 1.11
CA GLU A 146 -12.70 13.67 2.50
C GLU A 146 -11.33 13.75 3.17
N ALA A 147 -10.24 13.42 2.45
CA ALA A 147 -8.87 13.56 2.93
C ALA A 147 -8.52 15.03 3.24
N TRP A 148 -8.98 15.97 2.42
CA TRP A 148 -8.81 17.39 2.70
C TRP A 148 -9.50 17.81 4.01
N LYS A 149 -10.72 17.33 4.26
CA LYS A 149 -11.43 17.59 5.52
C LYS A 149 -10.78 16.91 6.72
N LEU A 150 -10.31 15.67 6.56
CA LEU A 150 -9.60 14.93 7.60
C LEU A 150 -8.23 15.53 7.91
N TYR A 151 -7.56 16.12 6.93
CA TYR A 151 -6.29 16.82 7.12
C TYR A 151 -6.43 17.91 8.18
N ASP A 152 -7.46 18.76 8.06
CA ASP A 152 -7.70 19.85 9.02
C ASP A 152 -8.01 19.30 10.43
N GLU A 153 -8.86 18.25 10.51
CA GLU A 153 -9.27 17.62 11.78
C GLU A 153 -8.09 16.95 12.51
N PHE A 154 -7.27 16.21 11.76
CA PHE A 154 -6.11 15.50 12.32
C PHE A 154 -4.94 16.45 12.60
N ALA A 155 -4.70 17.46 11.76
CA ALA A 155 -3.69 18.48 12.02
C ALA A 155 -3.97 19.24 13.32
N TRP A 156 -5.25 19.56 13.58
CA TRP A 156 -5.68 20.18 14.83
C TRP A 156 -5.47 19.28 16.04
N THR A 157 -5.75 17.98 15.89
CA THR A 157 -5.53 16.99 16.97
C THR A 157 -4.04 16.79 17.28
N ILE A 158 -3.20 16.72 16.25
CA ILE A 158 -1.74 16.61 16.40
C ILE A 158 -1.15 17.86 17.07
N TYR A 159 -1.63 19.06 16.69
CA TYR A 159 -1.20 20.31 17.30
C TYR A 159 -1.48 20.37 18.81
N LYS A 160 -2.61 19.83 19.27
CA LYS A 160 -2.94 19.78 20.71
C LYS A 160 -2.09 18.80 21.51
N ARG A 161 -1.65 17.68 20.91
CA ARG A 161 -0.88 16.63 21.60
C ARG A 161 0.62 16.91 21.61
N ILE A 162 1.15 17.43 20.50
CA ILE A 162 2.56 17.78 20.36
C ILE A 162 2.61 19.30 20.49
N SER A 163 2.83 19.80 21.72
CA SER A 163 3.07 21.23 22.02
C SER A 163 3.99 21.89 20.99
N ALA A 164 4.00 23.23 20.94
CA ALA A 164 4.62 24.11 19.92
C ALA A 164 6.10 23.87 19.51
N ASP A 165 6.78 22.82 19.97
CA ASP A 165 8.08 22.40 19.47
C ASP A 165 7.98 21.86 18.03
N THR A 166 8.26 22.76 17.09
CA THR A 166 8.30 22.51 15.65
C THR A 166 9.32 21.44 15.25
N ARG A 167 10.40 21.27 16.02
CA ARG A 167 11.47 20.31 15.70
C ARG A 167 11.02 18.88 15.99
N LEU A 168 10.38 18.63 17.14
CA LEU A 168 9.83 17.33 17.48
C LEU A 168 8.71 16.92 16.51
N LYS A 169 7.82 17.86 16.17
CA LYS A 169 6.75 17.65 15.18
C LYS A 169 7.31 17.21 13.81
N ARG A 170 8.37 17.86 13.32
CA ARG A 170 9.01 17.49 12.04
C ARG A 170 9.61 16.08 12.06
N ARG A 171 10.24 15.68 13.18
CA ARG A 171 10.81 14.34 13.34
C ARG A 171 9.71 13.27 13.37
N TYR A 172 8.63 13.53 14.12
CA TYR A 172 7.48 12.63 14.18
C TYR A 172 6.78 12.48 12.82
N LEU A 173 6.62 13.58 12.08
CA LEU A 173 6.07 13.54 10.73
C LEU A 173 6.95 12.71 9.79
N THR A 174 8.28 12.86 9.86
CA THR A 174 9.22 12.04 9.06
C THR A 174 9.07 10.55 9.37
N TYR A 175 8.93 10.21 10.66
CA TYR A 175 8.66 8.84 11.10
C TYR A 175 7.32 8.32 10.56
N GLN A 176 6.25 9.11 10.63
CA GLN A 176 4.95 8.72 10.09
C GLN A 176 4.98 8.53 8.57
N ILE A 177 5.69 9.39 7.82
CA ILE A 177 5.92 9.20 6.38
C ILE A 177 6.62 7.86 6.14
N TYR A 178 7.70 7.57 6.86
CA TYR A 178 8.44 6.33 6.67
C TYR A 178 7.56 5.09 6.91
N ILE A 179 6.83 5.05 8.04
CA ILE A 179 5.92 3.93 8.35
C ILE A 179 4.77 3.84 7.33
N ALA A 180 4.25 4.97 6.82
CA ALA A 180 3.23 4.96 5.79
C ALA A 180 3.77 4.36 4.48
N LEU A 181 4.95 4.81 4.03
CA LEU A 181 5.61 4.29 2.82
C LEU A 181 5.85 2.78 2.91
N LEU A 182 6.31 2.25 4.05
CA LEU A 182 6.49 0.80 4.22
C LEU A 182 5.21 -0.01 3.97
N LYS A 183 4.04 0.55 4.31
CA LYS A 183 2.75 -0.12 4.07
C LYS A 183 2.36 -0.07 2.60
N PHE A 184 2.56 1.06 1.93
CA PHE A 184 2.30 1.13 0.49
C PHE A 184 3.28 0.24 -0.29
N ASP A 185 4.56 0.25 0.06
CA ASP A 185 5.61 -0.60 -0.52
C ASP A 185 5.25 -2.08 -0.43
N PHE A 186 4.68 -2.52 0.69
CA PHE A 186 4.22 -3.91 0.86
C PHE A 186 3.30 -4.36 -0.27
N PHE A 187 2.28 -3.56 -0.59
CA PHE A 187 1.33 -3.91 -1.63
C PHE A 187 1.98 -3.98 -3.02
N PHE A 188 2.69 -2.93 -3.42
CA PHE A 188 3.25 -2.87 -4.78
C PHE A 188 4.36 -3.90 -5.00
N PHE A 189 5.18 -4.14 -3.97
CA PHE A 189 6.20 -5.20 -4.00
C PHE A 189 5.55 -6.58 -4.13
N LEU A 190 4.54 -6.87 -3.32
CA LEU A 190 3.83 -8.15 -3.36
C LEU A 190 3.12 -8.35 -4.70
N ALA A 191 2.37 -7.34 -5.16
CA ALA A 191 1.65 -7.37 -6.43
C ALA A 191 2.59 -7.65 -7.61
N PHE A 192 3.72 -6.94 -7.70
CA PHE A 192 4.74 -7.19 -8.73
C PHE A 192 5.29 -8.62 -8.64
N THR A 193 5.66 -9.07 -7.44
CA THR A 193 6.35 -10.35 -7.27
C THR A 193 5.41 -11.53 -7.56
N VAL A 194 4.16 -11.47 -7.11
CA VAL A 194 3.14 -12.49 -7.40
C VAL A 194 2.82 -12.53 -8.90
N GLN A 195 2.60 -11.36 -9.54
CA GLN A 195 2.38 -11.31 -10.98
C GLN A 195 3.56 -11.88 -11.76
N PHE A 196 4.78 -11.51 -11.37
CA PHE A 196 5.99 -11.99 -12.02
C PHE A 196 6.15 -13.51 -11.88
N LEU A 197 5.94 -14.06 -10.67
CA LEU A 197 6.09 -15.49 -10.39
C LEU A 197 5.06 -16.35 -11.10
N VAL A 198 3.80 -15.90 -11.18
CA VAL A 198 2.71 -16.71 -11.70
C VAL A 198 2.60 -16.60 -13.23
N VAL A 199 2.83 -15.41 -13.79
CA VAL A 199 2.56 -15.13 -15.20
C VAL A 199 3.76 -15.36 -16.11
N VAL A 200 4.98 -15.02 -15.66
CA VAL A 200 6.17 -15.12 -16.52
C VAL A 200 6.63 -16.58 -16.61
N LYS A 201 6.63 -17.12 -17.84
CA LYS A 201 7.08 -18.49 -18.12
C LYS A 201 8.59 -18.58 -18.37
N ASN A 202 9.10 -19.81 -18.45
CA ASN A 202 10.47 -20.15 -18.87
C ASN A 202 11.58 -19.44 -18.08
N THR A 203 11.30 -19.03 -16.84
CA THR A 203 12.31 -18.56 -15.91
C THR A 203 13.17 -19.73 -15.44
N LYS A 204 14.48 -19.54 -15.38
CA LYS A 204 15.40 -20.57 -14.85
C LYS A 204 14.94 -20.96 -13.44
N THR A 205 15.00 -22.25 -13.10
CA THR A 205 14.53 -22.76 -11.79
C THR A 205 15.16 -22.02 -10.62
N LEU A 206 16.45 -21.66 -10.73
CA LEU A 206 17.15 -20.85 -9.75
C LEU A 206 16.56 -19.42 -9.63
N GLU A 207 16.24 -18.78 -10.76
CA GLU A 207 15.66 -17.43 -10.77
C GLU A 207 14.26 -17.42 -10.14
N LEU A 208 13.47 -18.45 -10.41
CA LEU A 208 12.15 -18.63 -9.82
C LEU A 208 12.26 -18.85 -8.31
N ALA A 209 13.15 -19.75 -7.87
CA ALA A 209 13.38 -20.02 -6.45
C ALA A 209 13.87 -18.77 -5.69
N LEU A 210 14.79 -18.01 -6.28
CA LEU A 210 15.28 -16.75 -5.69
C LEU A 210 14.16 -15.70 -5.61
N THR A 211 13.31 -15.60 -6.63
CA THR A 211 12.19 -14.64 -6.63
C THR A 211 11.11 -15.05 -5.61
N ALA A 212 10.84 -16.35 -5.46
CA ALA A 212 9.95 -16.87 -4.43
C ALA A 212 10.51 -16.65 -3.01
N ALA A 213 11.82 -16.86 -2.81
CA ALA A 213 12.48 -16.55 -1.55
C ALA A 213 12.42 -15.04 -1.25
N ALA A 214 12.61 -14.18 -2.27
CA ALA A 214 12.50 -12.74 -2.13
C ALA A 214 11.10 -12.29 -1.67
N LEU A 215 10.03 -12.93 -2.15
CA LEU A 215 8.66 -12.69 -1.65
C LEU A 215 8.57 -12.91 -0.13
N GLY A 216 9.10 -14.03 0.37
CA GLY A 216 9.11 -14.32 1.80
C GLY A 216 9.99 -13.35 2.59
N VAL A 217 11.20 -13.09 2.12
CA VAL A 217 12.15 -12.16 2.77
C VAL A 217 11.57 -10.75 2.86
N THR A 218 10.93 -10.25 1.80
CA THR A 218 10.37 -8.90 1.78
C THR A 218 9.19 -8.72 2.72
N PHE A 219 8.35 -9.76 2.88
CA PHE A 219 7.32 -9.77 3.91
C PHE A 219 7.91 -9.49 5.30
N PHE A 220 8.94 -10.25 5.71
CA PHE A 220 9.58 -10.07 7.02
C PHE A 220 10.41 -8.79 7.12
N LEU A 221 11.05 -8.37 6.02
CA LEU A 221 11.93 -7.21 6.00
C LEU A 221 11.18 -5.93 6.36
N LEU A 222 9.95 -5.76 5.89
CA LEU A 222 9.17 -4.55 6.19
C LEU A 222 8.77 -4.47 7.67
N PHE A 223 8.46 -5.61 8.32
CA PHE A 223 8.26 -5.65 9.77
C PHE A 223 9.55 -5.34 10.52
N LEU A 224 10.67 -5.91 10.07
CA LEU A 224 11.98 -5.67 10.68
C LEU A 224 12.40 -4.20 10.56
N ALA A 225 12.13 -3.59 9.40
CA ALA A 225 12.35 -2.17 9.16
C ALA A 225 11.51 -1.28 10.10
N ALA A 226 10.22 -1.59 10.26
CA ALA A 226 9.34 -0.90 11.20
C ALA A 226 9.78 -1.10 12.67
N TRP A 227 10.34 -2.26 12.99
CA TRP A 227 10.84 -2.56 14.33
C TRP A 227 12.13 -1.81 14.66
N TRP A 228 13.11 -1.80 13.75
CA TRP A 228 14.38 -1.11 13.97
C TRP A 228 14.23 0.41 14.09
N VAL A 229 13.34 1.01 13.28
CA VAL A 229 13.08 2.45 13.36
C VAL A 229 12.44 2.85 14.69
N ARG A 230 11.56 2.02 15.28
CA ARG A 230 10.96 2.26 16.61
C ARG A 230 11.98 2.18 17.74
N ARG A 231 13.00 1.36 17.57
CA ARG A 231 14.10 1.21 18.54
C ARG A 231 15.19 2.27 18.38
N GLU A 232 15.12 3.10 17.34
CA GLU A 232 16.16 4.07 16.97
C GLU A 232 17.55 3.41 16.80
N SER A 233 17.59 2.17 16.29
CA SER A 233 18.85 1.43 16.08
C SER A 233 19.50 1.87 14.76
N VAL A 234 20.61 2.61 14.86
CA VAL A 234 21.38 3.08 13.69
C VAL A 234 21.90 1.89 12.88
N ALA A 235 22.49 0.89 13.53
CA ALA A 235 23.03 -0.29 12.84
C ALA A 235 21.95 -1.07 12.08
N GLY A 236 20.79 -1.27 12.71
CA GLY A 236 19.65 -1.94 12.07
C GLY A 236 19.13 -1.16 10.85
N MET A 237 19.01 0.17 10.97
CA MET A 237 18.58 1.01 9.85
C MET A 237 19.58 1.05 8.71
N ILE A 238 20.89 1.08 8.98
CA ILE A 238 21.92 1.00 7.93
C ILE A 238 21.77 -0.31 7.15
N GLY A 239 21.59 -1.44 7.85
CA GLY A 239 21.35 -2.73 7.19
C GLY A 239 20.11 -2.72 6.30
N ILE A 240 19.00 -2.16 6.79
CA ILE A 240 17.75 -2.03 6.03
C ILE A 240 17.93 -1.11 4.80
N ILE A 241 18.62 0.02 4.94
CA ILE A 241 18.88 0.95 3.83
C ILE A 241 19.72 0.27 2.74
N VAL A 242 20.75 -0.51 3.11
CA VAL A 242 21.53 -1.30 2.14
C VAL A 242 20.64 -2.28 1.39
N ILE A 243 19.73 -2.97 2.09
CA ILE A 243 18.81 -3.89 1.41
C ILE A 243 17.86 -3.13 0.49
N TYR A 244 17.37 -1.94 0.85
CA TYR A 244 16.57 -1.12 -0.06
C TYR A 244 17.34 -0.78 -1.34
N PHE A 245 18.61 -0.41 -1.26
CA PHE A 245 19.42 -0.19 -2.47
C PHE A 245 19.56 -1.46 -3.32
N ILE A 246 19.71 -2.63 -2.70
CA ILE A 246 19.72 -3.93 -3.41
C ILE A 246 18.35 -4.16 -4.09
N SER A 247 17.24 -3.93 -3.39
CA SER A 247 15.89 -4.04 -3.94
C SER A 247 15.67 -3.07 -5.10
N LEU A 248 16.15 -1.83 -5.00
CA LEU A 248 16.10 -0.83 -6.08
C LEU A 248 16.82 -1.36 -7.33
N GLY A 249 18.03 -1.87 -7.17
CA GLY A 249 18.80 -2.49 -8.25
C GLY A 249 18.08 -3.68 -8.88
N TYR A 250 17.44 -4.53 -8.07
CA TYR A 250 16.65 -5.66 -8.55
C TYR A 250 15.46 -5.22 -9.41
N PHE A 251 14.68 -4.24 -8.96
CA PHE A 251 13.54 -3.72 -9.73
C PHE A 251 13.98 -3.06 -11.03
N LEU A 252 15.06 -2.28 -11.00
CA LEU A 252 15.64 -1.69 -12.21
C LEU A 252 16.10 -2.75 -13.19
N PHE A 253 16.82 -3.77 -12.71
CA PHE A 253 17.24 -4.90 -13.54
C PHE A 253 16.05 -5.61 -14.18
N LYS A 254 14.99 -5.92 -13.41
CA LYS A 254 13.79 -6.57 -13.94
C LYS A 254 13.07 -5.69 -14.97
N LEU A 255 12.91 -4.40 -14.69
CA LEU A 255 12.30 -3.44 -15.61
C LEU A 255 13.05 -3.39 -16.94
N ILE A 256 14.38 -3.24 -16.91
CA ILE A 256 15.22 -3.18 -18.11
C ILE A 256 15.16 -4.52 -18.87
N ARG A 257 15.25 -5.65 -18.16
CA ARG A 257 15.22 -6.98 -18.77
C ARG A 257 13.92 -7.27 -19.51
N MET A 258 12.79 -6.70 -19.10
CA MET A 258 11.52 -6.88 -19.82
C MET A 258 11.54 -6.30 -21.25
N TYR A 259 12.42 -5.35 -21.54
CA TYR A 259 12.50 -4.65 -22.83
C TYR A 259 13.78 -4.94 -23.64
N VAL A 260 14.86 -5.34 -22.98
CA VAL A 260 16.19 -5.49 -23.60
C VAL A 260 16.64 -6.96 -23.71
N ALA A 261 15.94 -7.90 -23.08
CA ALA A 261 16.27 -9.32 -23.19
C ALA A 261 16.08 -9.88 -24.61
N ASP A 262 16.58 -11.10 -24.84
CA ASP A 262 16.40 -11.85 -26.09
C ASP A 262 14.94 -11.91 -26.54
N ALA A 263 14.71 -11.95 -27.85
CA ALA A 263 13.35 -11.93 -28.43
C ALA A 263 12.42 -12.99 -27.82
N HIS A 264 12.92 -14.22 -27.61
CA HIS A 264 12.15 -15.28 -26.95
C HIS A 264 11.70 -14.90 -25.52
N ARG A 265 12.57 -14.22 -24.77
CA ARG A 265 12.27 -13.81 -23.40
C ARG A 265 11.30 -12.62 -23.36
N GLN A 266 11.32 -11.76 -24.37
CA GLN A 266 10.35 -10.67 -24.48
C GLN A 266 8.93 -11.19 -24.70
N GLU A 267 8.77 -12.27 -25.47
CA GLU A 267 7.47 -12.94 -25.65
C GLU A 267 6.95 -13.53 -24.34
N ASP A 268 7.82 -14.10 -23.48
CA ASP A 268 7.42 -14.59 -22.14
C ASP A 268 6.84 -13.47 -21.25
N TYR A 269 7.30 -12.22 -21.43
CA TYR A 269 6.81 -11.06 -20.67
C TYR A 269 5.55 -10.43 -21.26
N LYS A 270 5.31 -10.61 -22.56
CA LYS A 270 4.28 -9.88 -23.33
C LYS A 270 2.89 -9.88 -22.68
N PRO A 271 2.35 -10.99 -22.12
CA PRO A 271 1.03 -11.00 -21.50
C PRO A 271 0.90 -10.06 -20.29
N ALA A 272 1.97 -9.93 -19.50
CA ALA A 272 1.99 -9.13 -18.27
C ALA A 272 2.82 -7.86 -18.34
N ARG A 273 3.47 -7.57 -19.48
CA ARG A 273 4.43 -6.47 -19.59
C ARG A 273 3.82 -5.12 -19.21
N LYS A 274 2.60 -4.82 -19.68
CA LYS A 274 1.92 -3.53 -19.37
C LYS A 274 1.71 -3.35 -17.85
N SER A 275 1.19 -4.37 -17.16
CA SER A 275 0.98 -4.30 -15.71
C SER A 275 2.29 -4.36 -14.92
N LEU A 276 3.18 -5.30 -15.23
CA LEU A 276 4.48 -5.45 -14.54
C LEU A 276 5.32 -4.17 -14.60
N THR A 277 5.27 -3.44 -15.71
CA THR A 277 6.03 -2.21 -15.89
C THR A 277 5.45 -1.06 -15.08
N ALA A 278 4.12 -0.92 -15.05
CA ALA A 278 3.46 0.05 -14.18
C ALA A 278 3.75 -0.22 -12.69
N PHE A 279 3.64 -1.47 -12.24
CA PHE A 279 3.99 -1.86 -10.86
C PHE A 279 5.47 -1.64 -10.56
N ALA A 280 6.38 -1.97 -11.47
CA ALA A 280 7.81 -1.74 -11.28
C ALA A 280 8.13 -0.25 -11.17
N ILE A 281 7.57 0.61 -12.02
CA ILE A 281 7.80 2.06 -11.98
C ILE A 281 7.27 2.65 -10.66
N LEU A 282 6.05 2.28 -10.26
CA LEU A 282 5.47 2.73 -8.98
C LEU A 282 6.31 2.26 -7.79
N THR A 283 6.76 1.00 -7.80
CA THR A 283 7.60 0.45 -6.74
C THR A 283 8.95 1.15 -6.66
N ILE A 284 9.59 1.43 -7.80
CA ILE A 284 10.86 2.17 -7.85
C ILE A 284 10.69 3.57 -7.27
N LEU A 285 9.62 4.29 -7.65
CA LEU A 285 9.33 5.63 -7.16
C LEU A 285 9.14 5.62 -5.64
N LEU A 286 8.27 4.75 -5.13
CA LEU A 286 8.01 4.64 -3.69
C LEU A 286 9.27 4.25 -2.92
N LEU A 287 10.04 3.28 -3.43
CA LEU A 287 11.24 2.79 -2.79
C LEU A 287 12.35 3.86 -2.72
N VAL A 288 12.47 4.73 -3.72
CA VAL A 288 13.36 5.91 -3.65
C VAL A 288 12.91 6.86 -2.53
N LEU A 289 11.62 7.15 -2.42
CA LEU A 289 11.09 7.96 -1.32
C LEU A 289 11.32 7.28 0.05
N THR A 290 11.19 5.95 0.12
CA THR A 290 11.44 5.15 1.32
C THR A 290 12.90 5.22 1.75
N ILE A 291 13.86 5.13 0.81
CA ILE A 291 15.29 5.28 1.11
C ILE A 291 15.58 6.68 1.66
N VAL A 292 15.09 7.73 1.00
CA VAL A 292 15.32 9.12 1.44
C VAL A 292 14.76 9.33 2.85
N THR A 293 13.53 8.88 3.10
CA THR A 293 12.89 9.03 4.41
C THR A 293 13.53 8.16 5.49
N ALA A 294 14.05 6.97 5.15
CA ALA A 294 14.83 6.12 6.06
C ALA A 294 16.14 6.81 6.50
N CYS A 295 16.86 7.46 5.58
CA CYS A 295 18.05 8.24 5.90
C CYS A 295 17.71 9.41 6.82
N LEU A 296 16.62 10.14 6.54
CA LEU A 296 16.16 11.26 7.38
C LEU A 296 15.74 10.79 8.79
N CYS A 297 15.05 9.65 8.90
CA CYS A 297 14.74 9.02 10.18
C CYS A 297 16.01 8.69 10.96
N THR A 298 16.99 8.05 10.32
CA THR A 298 18.25 7.64 10.96
C THR A 298 19.06 8.83 11.46
N HIS A 299 19.11 9.94 10.70
CA HIS A 299 19.75 11.19 11.14
C HIS A 299 19.03 11.88 12.30
N ASN A 300 17.75 11.54 12.53
CA ASN A 300 16.92 12.12 13.58
C ASN A 300 16.91 11.31 14.88
N PHE A 301 17.61 10.18 14.95
CA PHE A 301 17.68 9.32 16.15
C PHE A 301 18.36 9.99 17.35
N ASN A 302 18.01 9.52 18.55
CA ASN A 302 18.47 10.01 19.85
C ASN A 302 18.14 11.47 20.17
N LYS A 303 17.17 12.06 19.46
CA LYS A 303 16.75 13.46 19.66
C LYS A 303 15.36 13.57 20.32
N GLY A 304 15.00 12.61 21.18
CA GLY A 304 13.79 12.66 22.03
C GLY A 304 12.49 12.15 21.41
N LEU A 305 12.54 11.48 20.25
CA LEU A 305 11.33 10.97 19.56
C LEU A 305 10.82 9.65 20.15
N LYS A 306 11.73 8.79 20.63
CA LYS A 306 11.46 7.45 21.18
C LYS A 306 10.27 7.33 22.16
N PRO A 307 10.07 8.23 23.15
CA PRO A 307 8.92 8.12 24.07
C PRO A 307 7.57 8.33 23.35
N HIS A 308 7.50 9.25 22.39
CA HIS A 308 6.26 9.58 21.67
C HIS A 308 5.86 8.53 20.62
N VAL A 309 6.79 7.66 20.23
CA VAL A 309 6.57 6.58 19.26
C VAL A 309 6.20 5.25 19.93
N ASN A 310 6.70 5.00 21.15
CA ASN A 310 6.53 3.71 21.84
C ASN A 310 5.41 3.71 22.90
N ASP A 311 4.86 4.87 23.28
CA ASP A 311 3.86 4.94 24.33
C ASP A 311 2.42 4.91 23.75
N ASP A 312 1.87 3.70 23.62
CA ASP A 312 0.48 3.45 23.15
C ASP A 312 -0.58 4.09 24.07
N LYS A 313 -0.23 4.42 25.32
CA LYS A 313 -1.16 5.01 26.31
C LYS A 313 -1.64 6.42 25.92
N ILE A 314 -0.87 7.14 25.11
CA ILE A 314 -1.22 8.50 24.65
C ILE A 314 -2.27 8.43 23.51
N ILE A 315 -2.35 7.31 22.78
CA ILE A 315 -3.29 7.13 21.65
C ILE A 315 -4.74 7.04 22.16
N HIS A 316 -4.96 6.46 23.33
CA HIS A 316 -6.29 6.17 23.91
C HIS A 316 -6.90 7.29 24.77
N SER A 317 -6.17 8.37 25.07
CA SER A 317 -6.76 9.52 25.76
C SER A 317 -7.37 10.49 24.75
N ASP A 318 -8.63 10.24 24.37
CA ASP A 318 -9.55 11.27 23.83
C ASP A 318 -10.29 11.99 24.99
N LYS A 319 -9.86 11.78 26.25
CA LYS A 319 -10.24 12.70 27.33
C LYS A 319 -9.54 14.01 27.03
N SER A 320 -10.35 15.05 26.80
CA SER A 320 -9.94 16.44 26.84
C SER A 320 -8.88 16.59 27.91
N TYR A 321 -7.65 16.95 27.52
CA TYR A 321 -6.74 17.58 28.45
C TYR A 321 -7.45 18.86 28.86
N ALA A 322 -8.24 18.75 29.93
CA ALA A 322 -8.56 19.88 30.77
C ALA A 322 -7.20 20.54 31.07
N THR A 323 -7.20 21.85 30.92
CA THR A 323 -6.10 22.77 31.12
C THR A 323 -5.60 22.74 32.58
N GLU A 324 -5.17 21.59 33.06
CA GLU A 324 -4.42 21.46 34.30
C GLU A 324 -2.98 21.78 33.88
N MET A 325 -2.64 23.07 33.90
CA MET A 325 -1.25 23.45 34.10
C MET A 325 -0.74 22.63 35.29
N PRO A 326 0.47 22.05 35.24
CA PRO A 326 1.07 21.53 36.46
C PRO A 326 1.06 22.70 37.42
N SER A 327 0.32 22.60 38.53
CA SER A 327 0.46 23.56 39.60
C SER A 327 1.93 23.44 40.02
N LEU A 328 2.73 24.42 39.62
CA LEU A 328 3.99 24.69 40.28
C LEU A 328 3.58 24.94 41.73
N SER A 329 3.76 23.92 42.56
CA SER A 329 3.72 24.05 44.01
C SER A 329 4.69 25.17 44.35
N GLY A 330 4.12 26.36 44.61
CA GLY A 330 4.84 27.48 45.16
C GLY A 330 5.53 27.06 46.46
N PRO A 331 6.56 27.81 46.90
CA PRO A 331 7.33 27.45 48.07
C PRO A 331 6.40 27.24 49.26
N VAL A 332 6.56 26.08 49.88
CA VAL A 332 5.79 25.63 51.05
C VAL A 332 5.88 26.74 52.11
N PRO A 333 4.76 27.32 52.59
CA PRO A 333 4.83 28.33 53.63
C PRO A 333 5.44 27.70 54.87
N SER A 334 6.48 28.33 55.40
CA SER A 334 7.22 27.92 56.58
C SER A 334 6.26 27.60 57.72
N GLN A 335 6.35 26.36 58.21
CA GLN A 335 5.63 25.85 59.36
C GLN A 335 5.84 26.83 60.53
N ARG A 336 4.77 27.53 60.92
CA ARG A 336 4.76 28.44 62.06
C ARG A 336 4.97 27.58 63.31
N MET A 337 6.14 27.68 63.94
CA MET A 337 6.35 27.15 65.28
C MET A 337 5.48 27.97 66.23
N GLU A 338 4.45 27.34 66.80
CA GLU A 338 3.83 27.84 68.03
C GLU A 338 4.73 27.40 69.19
N ILE A 339 5.15 28.39 69.99
CA ILE A 339 5.80 28.21 71.27
C ILE A 339 4.70 28.39 72.33
N ASP A 340 4.66 27.40 73.23
CA ASP A 340 3.85 27.21 74.44
C ASP A 340 2.36 26.87 74.31
#